data_AF-A0A317JIW5-F1
#
_entry.id   AF-A0A317JIW5-F1
#
_cell.length_a   1.000
_cell.length_b   1.000
_cell.length_c   1.000
_cell.angle_alpha   90.00
_cell.angle_beta   90.00
_cell.angle_gamma   90.00
#
_symmetry.space_group_name_H-M   'P 1'
#
loop_
_entity.id
_entity.type
_entity.pdbx_description
1 polymer ?
#
loop_
_entity_poly.entity_id
_entity_poly.type
_entity_poly.pdbx_seq_one_letter_code
_entity_poly.pdbx_strand_id
1 'polypeptide(L)'
;MYIPLSAGETATLKAKWEAEGRPDFKQFAQYANYCGRVFALYFLGVTAGLVLTGKKHKTLIDIVYFHYLPFVQIFCSGDKFHRDHFHYFAREDQRFIWGPNLKEDLKQIVAYRKSLCREDRLKYDKELGSYPHFLLNSVTREMWERYCRPWTPVSGNRAIGKSDEFLSQKSGC
;
A
#
# COMPACT_ATOMS: atom_id res chain seq x y z
N MET A 1 6.74 21.05 12.86
CA MET A 1 5.91 22.21 13.26
C MET A 1 4.66 21.64 13.88
N TYR A 2 4.55 21.69 15.21
CA TYR A 2 3.35 21.28 15.94
C TYR A 2 2.48 22.53 16.07
N ILE A 3 1.29 22.51 15.46
CA ILE A 3 0.29 23.56 15.68
C ILE A 3 -0.59 23.03 16.80
N PRO A 4 -0.56 23.62 18.01
CA PRO A 4 -1.45 23.20 19.07
C PRO A 4 -2.90 23.43 18.64
N LEU A 5 -3.79 22.51 19.01
CA LEU A 5 -5.23 22.72 18.86
C LEU A 5 -5.62 24.00 19.62
N SER A 6 -6.49 24.78 19.01
CA SER A 6 -7.12 25.92 19.69
C SER A 6 -7.96 25.44 20.87
N ALA A 7 -8.25 26.36 21.79
CA ALA A 7 -9.15 26.08 22.92
C ALA A 7 -10.53 25.61 22.45
N GLY A 8 -11.05 26.17 21.34
CA GLY A 8 -12.33 25.78 20.76
C GLY A 8 -12.35 24.37 20.19
N GLU A 9 -11.29 23.97 19.47
CA GLU A 9 -11.15 22.60 18.96
C GLU A 9 -11.02 21.59 20.10
N THR A 10 -10.28 21.94 21.15
CA THR A 10 -10.13 21.09 22.35
C THR A 10 -11.46 20.89 23.06
N ALA A 11 -12.24 21.96 23.24
CA ALA A 11 -13.57 21.89 23.84
C ALA A 11 -14.54 21.02 23.00
N THR A 12 -14.49 21.17 21.67
CA THR A 12 -15.30 20.37 20.74
C THR A 12 -14.97 18.89 20.82
N LEU A 13 -13.67 18.53 20.84
CA LEU A 13 -13.23 17.14 20.96
C LEU A 13 -13.65 16.52 22.29
N LYS A 14 -13.52 17.27 23.39
CA LYS A 14 -13.96 16.83 24.72
C LYS A 14 -15.46 16.59 24.78
N ALA A 15 -16.26 17.51 24.24
CA ALA A 15 -17.71 17.35 24.20
C ALA A 15 -18.13 16.12 23.39
N LYS A 16 -17.46 15.87 22.26
CA LYS A 16 -17.69 14.66 21.45
C LYS A 16 -17.39 13.38 22.23
N TRP A 17 -16.24 13.31 22.90
CA TRP A 17 -15.86 12.16 23.72
C TRP A 17 -16.85 11.90 24.87
N GLU A 18 -17.32 12.95 25.54
CA GLU A 18 -18.32 12.85 26.60
C GLU A 18 -19.68 12.37 26.07
N ALA A 19 -20.12 12.87 24.91
CA ALA A 19 -21.37 12.47 24.26
C ALA A 19 -21.37 11.00 23.81
N GLU A 20 -20.22 10.44 23.45
CA GLU A 20 -20.04 9.02 23.10
C GLU A 20 -19.95 8.10 24.33
N GLY A 21 -20.11 8.64 25.54
CA GLY A 21 -20.09 7.84 26.78
C GLY A 21 -18.68 7.60 27.33
N ARG A 22 -17.71 8.46 26.98
CA ARG A 22 -16.31 8.38 27.41
C ARG A 22 -15.64 7.04 27.04
N PRO A 23 -15.67 6.63 25.76
CA PRO A 23 -15.00 5.42 25.32
C PRO A 23 -13.49 5.49 25.59
N ASP A 24 -12.83 4.33 25.61
CA ASP A 24 -11.38 4.29 25.74
C ASP A 24 -10.69 5.00 24.55
N PHE A 25 -9.42 5.38 24.74
CA PHE A 25 -8.69 6.13 23.71
C PHE A 25 -8.56 5.39 22.38
N LYS A 26 -8.46 4.07 22.41
CA LYS A 26 -8.35 3.24 21.21
C LYS A 26 -9.67 3.26 20.42
N GLN A 27 -10.81 3.19 21.10
CA GLN A 27 -12.13 3.24 20.48
C GLN A 27 -12.44 4.64 19.94
N PHE A 28 -12.17 5.67 20.74
CA PHE A 28 -12.45 7.07 20.40
C PHE A 28 -11.57 7.60 19.25
N ALA A 29 -10.27 7.31 19.31
CA ALA A 29 -9.26 7.93 18.46
C ALA A 29 -8.32 6.87 17.86
N GLN A 30 -8.89 5.89 17.14
CA GLN A 30 -8.17 4.73 16.58
C GLN A 30 -6.87 5.09 15.86
N TYR A 31 -6.89 6.10 14.99
CA TYR A 31 -5.70 6.53 14.26
C TYR A 31 -4.67 7.21 15.17
N ALA A 32 -5.08 8.07 16.09
CA ALA A 32 -4.16 8.69 17.05
C ALA A 32 -3.53 7.63 17.97
N ASN A 33 -4.30 6.64 18.40
CA ASN A 33 -3.80 5.48 19.12
C ASN A 33 -2.79 4.67 18.29
N TYR A 34 -3.02 4.48 16.99
CA TYR A 34 -2.06 3.85 16.09
C TYR A 34 -0.75 4.65 16.01
N CYS A 35 -0.80 5.96 15.75
CA CYS A 35 0.40 6.81 15.72
C CYS A 35 1.15 6.80 17.07
N GLY A 36 0.41 6.82 18.17
CA GLY A 36 0.98 6.70 19.52
C GLY A 36 1.73 5.38 19.72
N ARG A 37 1.16 4.25 19.27
CA ARG A 37 1.82 2.93 19.31
C ARG A 37 3.09 2.89 18.47
N VAL A 38 3.06 3.48 17.27
CA VAL A 38 4.22 3.58 16.38
C VAL A 38 5.37 4.31 17.08
N PHE A 39 5.09 5.49 17.66
CA PHE A 39 6.10 6.25 18.40
C PHE A 39 6.57 5.53 19.67
N ALA A 40 5.66 4.92 20.43
CA ALA A 40 6.03 4.19 21.64
C ALA A 40 7.01 3.07 21.34
N LEU A 41 6.72 2.24 20.32
CA LEU A 41 7.62 1.17 19.89
C LEU A 41 8.95 1.71 19.36
N TYR A 42 8.93 2.82 18.62
CA TYR A 42 10.15 3.48 18.16
C TYR A 42 11.04 3.91 19.32
N PHE A 43 10.51 4.67 20.28
CA PHE A 43 11.29 5.14 21.42
C PHE A 43 11.79 4.00 22.29
N LEU A 44 11.00 2.94 22.49
CA LEU A 44 11.46 1.71 23.15
C LEU A 44 12.60 1.04 22.39
N GLY A 45 12.53 0.97 21.06
CA GLY A 45 13.59 0.43 20.22
C GLY A 45 14.87 1.26 20.29
N VAL A 46 14.75 2.60 20.36
CA VAL A 46 15.89 3.50 20.53
C VAL A 46 16.54 3.32 21.90
N THR A 47 15.75 3.29 22.98
CA THR A 47 16.28 3.13 24.34
C THR A 47 16.88 1.75 24.57
N ALA A 48 16.35 0.72 23.92
CA ALA A 48 16.91 -0.63 23.93
C ALA A 48 18.15 -0.82 23.02
N GLY A 49 18.54 0.20 22.24
CA GLY A 49 19.67 0.11 21.31
C GLY A 49 19.40 -0.71 20.05
N LEU A 50 18.13 -1.08 19.79
CA LEU A 50 17.70 -1.83 18.60
C LEU A 50 17.50 -0.92 17.38
N VAL A 51 17.17 0.36 17.60
CA VAL A 51 17.02 1.36 16.56
C VAL A 51 18.14 2.39 16.68
N LEU A 52 19.01 2.43 15.67
CA LEU A 52 20.12 3.36 15.61
C LEU A 52 19.63 4.78 15.34
N THR A 53 20.07 5.73 16.17
CA THR A 53 19.79 7.16 15.97
C THR A 53 21.09 7.92 15.74
N GLY A 54 21.08 8.92 14.86
CA GLY A 54 22.25 9.78 14.62
C GLY A 54 22.19 10.51 13.29
N LYS A 55 23.20 11.35 12.99
CA LYS A 55 23.21 12.16 11.75
C LYS A 55 23.09 11.35 10.46
N LYS A 56 23.59 10.10 10.48
CA LYS A 56 23.52 9.16 9.34
C LYS A 56 22.22 8.36 9.28
N HIS A 57 21.48 8.29 10.37
CA HIS A 57 20.29 7.45 10.53
C HIS A 57 19.09 8.33 10.87
N LYS A 58 18.28 8.66 9.85
CA LYS A 58 17.10 9.51 9.97
C LYS A 58 15.86 8.70 10.38
N THR A 59 16.01 7.74 11.28
CA THR A 59 15.01 6.75 11.67
C THR A 59 13.71 7.35 12.24
N LEU A 60 13.77 8.58 12.77
CA LEU A 60 12.56 9.30 13.19
C LEU A 60 11.69 9.73 12.00
N ILE A 61 12.30 10.08 10.87
CA ILE A 61 11.53 10.40 9.65
C ILE A 61 11.00 9.09 9.05
N ASP A 62 11.81 8.05 9.07
CA ASP A 62 11.44 6.73 8.53
C ASP A 62 10.26 6.14 9.32
N ILE A 63 10.24 6.25 10.66
CA ILE A 63 9.10 5.76 11.45
C ILE A 63 7.80 6.53 11.16
N VAL A 64 7.87 7.84 10.91
CA VAL A 64 6.67 8.65 10.58
C VAL A 64 6.02 8.18 9.29
N TYR A 65 6.78 7.53 8.40
CA TYR A 65 6.22 6.94 7.18
C TYR A 65 5.26 5.77 7.47
N PHE A 66 5.41 5.07 8.60
CA PHE A 66 4.44 4.05 9.02
C PHE A 66 3.08 4.62 9.44
N HIS A 67 2.93 5.93 9.60
CA HIS A 67 1.62 6.55 9.78
C HIS A 67 0.69 6.37 8.57
N TYR A 68 1.22 6.07 7.39
CA TYR A 68 0.41 5.75 6.22
C TYR A 68 -0.15 4.32 6.22
N LEU A 69 0.43 3.40 7.00
CA LEU A 69 0.03 1.99 6.99
C LEU A 69 -1.48 1.77 7.18
N PRO A 70 -2.19 2.42 8.12
CA PRO A 70 -3.61 2.15 8.33
C PRO A 70 -4.48 2.31 7.08
N PHE A 71 -4.04 3.13 6.13
CA PHE A 71 -4.83 3.52 4.94
C PHE A 71 -4.47 2.75 3.68
N VAL A 72 -3.48 1.86 3.72
CA VAL A 72 -3.03 1.12 2.55
C VAL A 72 -3.25 -0.38 2.71
N GLN A 73 -3.41 -1.08 1.59
CA GLN A 73 -3.37 -2.55 1.54
C GLN A 73 -1.94 -3.04 1.24
N ILE A 74 -1.22 -2.24 0.44
CA ILE A 74 0.13 -2.52 -0.03
C ILE A 74 1.03 -1.39 0.43
N PHE A 75 2.11 -1.73 1.09
CA PHE A 75 3.15 -0.80 1.50
C PHE A 75 4.42 -1.06 0.70
N CYS A 76 4.78 -0.15 -0.20
CA CYS A 76 5.97 -0.27 -1.03
C CYS A 76 7.07 0.66 -0.51
N SER A 77 8.25 0.12 -0.28
CA SER A 77 9.42 0.95 0.05
C SER A 77 10.73 0.34 -0.43
N GLY A 78 11.67 1.21 -0.81
CA GLY A 78 13.07 0.84 -1.06
C GLY A 78 13.98 1.06 0.16
N ASP A 79 13.41 1.40 1.32
CA ASP A 79 14.16 1.63 2.55
C ASP A 79 14.27 0.35 3.40
N LYS A 80 15.50 0.00 3.80
CA LYS A 80 15.76 -1.19 4.61
C LYS A 80 15.10 -1.10 5.99
N PHE A 81 15.06 0.08 6.60
CA PHE A 81 14.38 0.31 7.88
C PHE A 81 12.90 -0.09 7.76
N HIS A 82 12.22 0.35 6.72
CA HIS A 82 10.82 -0.04 6.50
C HIS A 82 10.65 -1.53 6.30
N ARG A 83 11.49 -2.15 5.46
CA ARG A 83 11.44 -3.59 5.19
C ARG A 83 11.62 -4.41 6.46
N ASP A 84 12.58 -4.03 7.29
CA ASP A 84 13.00 -4.80 8.45
C ASP A 84 12.04 -4.60 9.66
N HIS A 85 11.24 -3.53 9.66
CA HIS A 85 10.33 -3.19 10.77
C HIS A 85 8.83 -3.22 10.43
N PHE A 86 8.46 -3.36 9.15
CA PHE A 86 7.07 -3.31 8.68
C PHE A 86 6.14 -4.24 9.48
N HIS A 87 6.57 -5.46 9.78
CA HIS A 87 5.73 -6.48 10.43
C HIS A 87 5.33 -6.13 11.87
N TYR A 88 6.04 -5.22 12.54
CA TYR A 88 5.67 -4.79 13.89
C TYR A 88 4.46 -3.84 13.90
N PHE A 89 4.18 -3.20 12.76
CA PHE A 89 3.15 -2.17 12.63
C PHE A 89 2.00 -2.57 11.71
N ALA A 90 2.26 -3.50 10.78
CA ALA A 90 1.30 -3.95 9.79
C ALA A 90 0.15 -4.77 10.39
N ARG A 91 -1.01 -4.67 9.76
CA ARG A 91 -2.11 -5.62 9.92
C ARG A 91 -1.83 -6.89 9.12
N GLU A 92 -2.49 -7.99 9.48
CA GLU A 92 -2.30 -9.30 8.84
C GLU A 92 -2.69 -9.32 7.35
N ASP A 93 -3.65 -8.49 6.96
CA ASP A 93 -4.16 -8.36 5.59
C ASP A 93 -3.23 -7.56 4.68
N GLN A 94 -2.23 -6.85 5.23
CA GLN A 94 -1.36 -5.97 4.47
C GLN A 94 -0.13 -6.69 3.90
N ARG A 95 0.43 -6.16 2.82
CA ARG A 95 1.65 -6.70 2.21
C ARG A 95 2.71 -5.64 2.01
N PHE A 96 3.96 -6.02 2.28
CA PHE A 96 5.13 -5.22 1.97
C PHE A 96 5.67 -5.59 0.59
N ILE A 97 5.98 -4.59 -0.23
CA ILE A 97 6.66 -4.77 -1.51
C ILE A 97 8.00 -4.05 -1.46
N TRP A 98 9.06 -4.78 -1.78
CA TRP A 98 10.38 -4.17 -1.94
C TRP A 98 10.43 -3.33 -3.20
N GLY A 99 10.73 -2.04 -3.07
CA GLY A 99 10.71 -1.06 -4.16
C GLY A 99 11.50 -1.48 -5.39
N PRO A 100 12.74 -1.99 -5.25
CA PRO A 100 13.50 -2.56 -6.37
C PRO A 100 12.77 -3.70 -7.11
N ASN A 101 12.07 -4.58 -6.40
CA ASN A 101 11.32 -5.67 -7.03
C ASN A 101 10.14 -5.12 -7.84
N LEU A 102 9.39 -4.16 -7.29
CA LEU A 102 8.30 -3.49 -8.03
C LEU A 102 8.83 -2.77 -9.26
N LYS A 103 9.96 -2.08 -9.14
CA LYS A 103 10.58 -1.37 -10.27
C LYS A 103 10.97 -2.34 -11.39
N GLU A 104 11.48 -3.51 -11.04
CA GLU A 104 11.85 -4.53 -12.02
C GLU A 104 10.64 -5.14 -12.70
N ASP A 105 9.60 -5.48 -11.93
CA ASP A 105 8.32 -5.97 -12.46
C ASP A 105 7.69 -4.97 -13.44
N LEU A 106 7.67 -3.67 -13.10
CA LEU A 106 7.16 -2.64 -14.01
C LEU A 106 7.97 -2.53 -15.31
N LYS A 107 9.29 -2.74 -15.28
CA LYS A 107 10.09 -2.78 -16.52
C LYS A 107 9.73 -3.98 -17.39
N GLN A 108 9.52 -5.15 -16.78
CA GLN A 108 9.11 -6.35 -17.50
C GLN A 108 7.74 -6.16 -18.16
N ILE A 109 6.79 -5.55 -17.45
CA ILE A 109 5.48 -5.15 -17.99
C ILE A 109 5.64 -4.23 -19.20
N VAL A 110 6.50 -3.21 -19.10
CA VAL A 110 6.75 -2.28 -20.21
C VAL A 110 7.43 -2.99 -21.39
N ALA A 111 8.41 -3.86 -21.15
CA ALA A 111 9.11 -4.60 -22.18
C ALA A 111 8.17 -5.54 -22.94
N TYR A 112 7.35 -6.31 -22.21
CA TYR A 112 6.33 -7.16 -22.78
C TYR A 112 5.31 -6.36 -23.61
N ARG A 113 4.81 -5.24 -23.08
CA ARG A 113 3.88 -4.39 -23.83
C ARG A 113 4.50 -3.83 -25.11
N LYS A 114 5.81 -3.60 -25.14
CA LYS A 114 6.54 -3.15 -26.34
C LYS A 114 6.79 -4.26 -27.36
N SER A 115 6.91 -5.51 -26.93
CA SER A 115 7.11 -6.64 -27.84
C SER A 115 5.83 -7.05 -28.57
N LEU A 116 4.65 -6.74 -28.01
CA LEU A 116 3.37 -7.00 -28.67
C LEU A 116 3.21 -6.18 -29.96
N CYS A 117 2.68 -6.83 -31.00
CA CYS A 117 2.36 -6.14 -32.24
C CYS A 117 1.21 -5.12 -32.01
N ARG A 118 0.94 -4.26 -32.99
CA ARG A 118 -0.13 -3.25 -32.85
C ARG A 118 -1.50 -3.91 -32.66
N GLU A 119 -1.78 -5.00 -33.37
CA GLU A 119 -3.07 -5.70 -33.32
C GLU A 119 -3.30 -6.32 -31.94
N ASP A 120 -2.31 -7.02 -31.40
CA ASP A 120 -2.37 -7.63 -30.06
C ASP A 120 -2.55 -6.60 -28.95
N ARG A 121 -1.85 -5.46 -29.06
CA ARG A 121 -2.03 -4.35 -28.10
C ARG A 121 -3.44 -3.80 -28.11
N LEU A 122 -4.02 -3.60 -29.30
CA LEU A 122 -5.39 -3.11 -29.44
C LEU A 122 -6.40 -4.14 -28.95
N LYS A 123 -6.18 -5.44 -29.20
CA LYS A 123 -7.00 -6.52 -28.67
C LYS A 123 -6.96 -6.53 -27.14
N TYR A 124 -5.76 -6.48 -26.56
CA TYR A 124 -5.58 -6.44 -25.10
C TYR A 124 -6.27 -5.22 -24.47
N ASP A 125 -6.03 -4.02 -25.01
CA ASP A 125 -6.61 -2.78 -24.49
C ASP A 125 -8.15 -2.80 -24.57
N LYS A 126 -8.73 -3.46 -25.60
CA LYS A 126 -10.18 -3.66 -25.76
C LYS A 126 -10.76 -4.71 -24.84
N GLU A 127 -10.05 -5.79 -24.54
CA GLU A 127 -10.60 -6.91 -23.77
C GLU A 127 -10.36 -6.72 -22.28
N LEU A 128 -9.15 -6.34 -21.89
CA LEU A 128 -8.70 -6.29 -20.49
C LEU A 128 -8.59 -4.87 -19.93
N GLY A 129 -8.66 -3.86 -20.79
CA GLY A 129 -8.62 -2.45 -20.39
C GLY A 129 -7.37 -2.09 -19.60
N SER A 130 -7.55 -1.77 -18.31
CA SER A 130 -6.46 -1.40 -17.39
C SER A 130 -5.93 -2.57 -16.55
N TYR A 131 -6.41 -3.79 -16.78
CA TYR A 131 -5.97 -4.97 -16.05
C TYR A 131 -4.50 -5.28 -16.35
N PRO A 132 -3.69 -5.68 -15.35
CA PRO A 132 -2.27 -5.97 -15.54
C PRO A 132 -2.06 -7.17 -16.47
N HIS A 133 -0.99 -7.13 -17.27
CA HIS A 133 -0.63 -8.25 -18.16
C HIS A 133 -0.35 -9.53 -17.36
N PHE A 134 -0.73 -10.68 -17.93
CA PHE A 134 -0.55 -12.01 -17.33
C PHE A 134 0.91 -12.50 -17.38
N LEU A 135 1.82 -11.72 -16.82
CA LEU A 135 3.22 -12.12 -16.68
C LEU A 135 3.38 -13.09 -15.52
N LEU A 136 4.15 -14.16 -15.75
CA LEU A 136 4.54 -15.10 -14.70
C LEU A 136 5.43 -14.37 -13.69
N ASN A 137 5.20 -14.61 -12.39
CA ASN A 137 5.94 -13.99 -11.27
C ASN A 137 5.82 -12.45 -11.20
N SER A 138 4.77 -11.87 -11.77
CA SER A 138 4.54 -10.42 -11.64
C SER A 138 3.92 -10.07 -10.29
N VAL A 139 4.64 -9.27 -9.51
CA VAL A 139 4.15 -8.75 -8.24
C VAL A 139 2.95 -7.83 -8.45
N THR A 140 2.93 -7.01 -9.51
CA THR A 140 1.78 -6.17 -9.85
C THR A 140 0.52 -7.01 -10.06
N ARG A 141 0.65 -8.13 -10.79
CA ARG A 141 -0.46 -9.05 -11.01
C ARG A 141 -0.94 -9.69 -9.70
N GLU A 142 -0.04 -10.28 -8.93
CA GLU A 142 -0.36 -10.96 -7.67
C GLU A 142 -1.13 -10.02 -6.72
N MET A 143 -0.66 -8.79 -6.59
CA MET A 143 -1.26 -7.80 -5.71
C MET A 143 -2.61 -7.30 -6.24
N TRP A 144 -2.76 -7.17 -7.57
CA TRP A 144 -4.03 -6.83 -8.19
C TRP A 144 -5.07 -7.92 -7.95
N GLU A 145 -4.74 -9.19 -8.18
CA GLU A 145 -5.63 -10.33 -7.96
C GLU A 145 -6.07 -10.43 -6.48
N ARG A 146 -5.20 -10.03 -5.56
CA ARG A 146 -5.47 -10.08 -4.12
C ARG A 146 -6.34 -8.94 -3.61
N TYR A 147 -6.08 -7.71 -4.05
CA TYR A 147 -6.65 -6.50 -3.44
C TYR A 147 -7.62 -5.74 -4.33
N CYS A 148 -7.54 -5.94 -5.65
CA CYS A 148 -8.49 -5.36 -6.58
C CYS A 148 -9.61 -6.36 -6.86
N ARG A 149 -10.72 -5.84 -7.39
CA ARG A 149 -11.80 -6.72 -7.84
C ARG A 149 -11.27 -7.62 -8.97
N PRO A 150 -11.60 -8.92 -8.95
CA PRO A 150 -11.28 -9.81 -10.07
C PRO A 150 -11.79 -9.20 -11.38
N TRP A 151 -11.04 -9.39 -12.45
CA TRP A 151 -11.53 -9.00 -13.75
C TRP A 151 -12.81 -9.76 -14.08
N THR A 152 -13.83 -9.03 -14.53
CA THR A 152 -15.01 -9.59 -15.17
C THR A 152 -15.07 -9.10 -16.61
N PRO A 153 -15.76 -9.80 -17.53
CA PRO A 153 -16.06 -9.25 -18.84
C PRO A 153 -16.60 -7.83 -18.70
N VAL A 154 -16.16 -6.92 -19.59
CA VAL A 154 -16.52 -5.49 -19.56
C VAL A 154 -15.97 -4.69 -18.36
N SER A 155 -15.14 -5.28 -17.51
CA SER A 155 -14.49 -4.54 -16.42
C SER A 155 -13.27 -3.75 -16.90
N GLY A 156 -13.18 -2.49 -16.46
CA GLY A 156 -12.13 -1.56 -16.86
C GLY A 156 -12.61 -0.52 -17.87
N ASN A 157 -12.10 0.70 -17.74
CA ASN A 157 -12.59 1.89 -18.46
C ASN A 157 -12.47 1.83 -20.00
N ARG A 158 -11.83 0.77 -20.53
CA ARG A 158 -11.59 0.56 -21.96
C ARG A 158 -12.10 -0.78 -22.47
N ALA A 159 -12.67 -1.62 -21.60
CA ALA A 159 -13.10 -2.96 -21.97
C ALA A 159 -14.42 -2.90 -22.75
N ILE A 160 -14.42 -3.38 -24.00
CA ILE A 160 -15.60 -3.50 -24.87
C ILE A 160 -15.92 -5.00 -24.90
N GLY A 161 -16.95 -5.43 -24.17
CA GLY A 161 -17.10 -6.80 -23.63
C GLY A 161 -17.04 -8.03 -24.57
N LYS A 162 -16.81 -9.19 -23.91
CA LYS A 162 -16.66 -10.63 -24.33
C LYS A 162 -15.23 -11.06 -24.72
N SER A 163 -14.70 -12.27 -24.43
CA SER A 163 -15.18 -13.55 -23.84
C SER A 163 -14.01 -14.37 -23.23
N ASP A 164 -14.34 -15.42 -22.44
CA ASP A 164 -13.47 -16.32 -21.63
C ASP A 164 -12.27 -17.01 -22.34
N GLU A 165 -12.06 -16.77 -23.63
CA GLU A 165 -10.99 -17.37 -24.44
C GLU A 165 -9.59 -16.82 -24.11
N PHE A 166 -9.50 -15.57 -23.64
CA PHE A 166 -8.20 -14.89 -23.48
C PHE A 166 -7.31 -15.50 -22.40
N LEU A 167 -7.90 -16.13 -21.37
CA LEU A 167 -7.15 -16.80 -20.30
C LEU A 167 -6.47 -18.10 -20.77
N SER A 168 -6.82 -18.60 -21.97
CA SER A 168 -6.32 -19.87 -22.51
C SER A 168 -5.21 -19.74 -23.57
N GLN A 169 -4.95 -18.54 -24.09
CA GLN A 169 -3.98 -18.37 -25.17
C GLN A 169 -2.55 -18.24 -24.64
N LYS A 170 -1.86 -19.39 -24.59
CA LYS A 170 -0.40 -19.46 -24.56
C LYS A 170 0.16 -18.68 -25.76
N SER A 171 1.16 -17.87 -25.44
CA SER A 171 2.05 -17.13 -26.34
C SER A 171 2.41 -17.89 -27.62
N GLY A 172 2.15 -17.27 -28.76
CA GLY A 172 2.53 -17.74 -30.08
C GLY A 172 2.71 -16.57 -31.06
N CYS A 173 3.86 -15.91 -30.97
CA CYS A 173 4.64 -15.32 -32.06
C CYS A 173 6.06 -15.09 -31.55
#